data_AF-A0A3S3S0M3-F1
#
_entry.id   AF-A0A3S3S0M3-F1
#
_cell.length_a   1.000
_cell.length_b   1.000
_cell.length_c   1.000
_cell.angle_alpha   90.00
_cell.angle_beta   90.00
_cell.angle_gamma   90.00
#
_symmetry.space_group_name_H-M   'P 1'
#
loop_
_entity.id
_entity.type
_entity.pdbx_description
1 polymer ?
#
loop_
_entity_poly.entity_id
_entity_poly.type
_entity_poly.pdbx_seq_one_letter_code
_entity_poly.pdbx_strand_id
1 'polypeptide(L)'
;MKRCALVIVGVAVLVMAPAHSETLLMTYDEYIDRCLHTYGEDKVTKSVCESQYQAIEKKEQEVMAQVDSREGRAWLSESPQSEKDYRPK
;
A
#
# COMPACT_ATOMS: atom_id res chain seq x y z
N MET A 1 -16.50 -48.18 -17.13
CA MET A 1 -16.04 -46.91 -17.73
C MET A 1 -17.07 -45.83 -17.43
N LYS A 2 -16.83 -44.99 -16.42
CA LYS A 2 -17.71 -43.87 -16.05
C LYS A 2 -16.86 -42.62 -16.11
N ARG A 3 -17.19 -41.71 -17.03
CA ARG A 3 -16.49 -40.43 -17.21
C ARG A 3 -16.86 -39.55 -16.02
N CYS A 4 -15.92 -39.26 -15.13
CA CYS A 4 -16.09 -38.22 -14.12
C CYS A 4 -15.94 -36.87 -14.82
N ALA A 5 -17.06 -36.27 -15.23
CA ALA A 5 -17.08 -34.88 -15.66
C ALA A 5 -16.97 -34.00 -14.40
N LEU A 6 -15.83 -33.35 -14.22
CA LEU A 6 -15.62 -32.38 -13.15
C LEU A 6 -16.17 -31.03 -13.63
N VAL A 7 -17.40 -30.72 -13.24
CA VAL A 7 -18.06 -29.45 -13.55
C VAL A 7 -17.55 -28.43 -12.53
N ILE A 8 -16.55 -27.62 -12.92
CA ILE A 8 -16.11 -26.45 -12.15
C ILE A 8 -17.12 -25.33 -12.41
N VAL A 9 -18.24 -25.36 -11.68
CA VAL A 9 -19.18 -24.24 -11.62
C VAL A 9 -18.89 -23.44 -10.36
N GLY A 10 -18.34 -22.25 -10.61
CA GLY A 10 -18.38 -21.04 -9.80
C GLY A 10 -18.56 -21.18 -8.29
N VAL A 11 -17.46 -21.04 -7.57
CA VAL A 11 -17.26 -19.91 -6.66
C VAL A 11 -15.78 -19.58 -6.78
N ALA A 12 -15.45 -18.47 -7.43
CA ALA A 12 -14.13 -17.86 -7.27
C ALA A 12 -14.05 -17.41 -5.81
N VAL A 13 -13.58 -18.30 -4.94
CA VAL A 13 -13.10 -17.90 -3.61
C VAL A 13 -11.87 -17.06 -3.90
N LEU A 14 -12.10 -15.76 -4.07
CA LEU A 14 -11.08 -14.74 -3.96
C LEU A 14 -10.41 -15.00 -2.62
N VAL A 15 -9.23 -15.62 -2.69
CA VAL A 15 -8.31 -15.69 -1.57
C VAL A 15 -8.00 -14.24 -1.24
N MET A 16 -8.70 -13.67 -0.27
CA MET A 16 -8.30 -12.42 0.35
C MET A 16 -7.05 -12.75 1.14
N ALA A 17 -5.91 -12.75 0.45
CA ALA A 17 -4.63 -12.64 1.10
C ALA A 17 -4.71 -11.34 1.92
N PRO A 18 -4.39 -11.36 3.24
CA PRO A 18 -4.23 -10.12 3.96
C PRO A 18 -3.17 -9.33 3.21
N ALA A 19 -3.58 -8.21 2.62
CA ALA A 19 -2.64 -7.22 2.12
C ALA A 19 -1.96 -6.63 3.35
N HIS A 20 -0.97 -7.36 3.88
CA HIS A 20 -0.01 -6.77 4.78
C HIS A 20 0.69 -5.71 3.95
N SER A 21 0.32 -4.44 4.16
CA SER A 21 1.12 -3.33 3.66
C SER A 21 2.47 -3.46 4.35
N GLU A 22 3.44 -4.03 3.65
CA GLU A 22 4.84 -3.97 4.06
C GLU A 22 5.18 -2.49 4.29
N THR A 23 5.94 -2.18 5.35
CA THR A 23 6.38 -0.81 5.61
C THR A 23 7.12 -0.31 4.38
N LEU A 24 6.76 0.87 3.87
CA LEU A 24 7.40 1.43 2.69
C LEU A 24 8.86 1.81 3.00
N LEU A 25 9.17 1.98 4.29
CA LEU A 25 10.46 2.38 4.78
C LEU A 25 11.46 1.22 4.83
N MET A 26 12.70 1.53 4.49
CA MET A 26 13.86 0.68 4.81
C MET A 26 14.01 0.57 6.33
N THR A 27 14.66 -0.49 6.79
CA THR A 27 14.91 -0.68 8.23
C THR A 27 15.80 0.43 8.79
N TYR A 28 15.71 0.66 10.11
CA TYR A 28 16.54 1.65 10.80
C TYR A 28 18.03 1.42 10.56
N ASP A 29 18.51 0.18 10.73
CA ASP A 29 19.94 -0.12 10.58
C ASP A 29 20.42 0.16 9.15
N GLU A 30 19.62 -0.23 8.15
CA GLU A 30 19.94 -0.01 6.74
C GLU A 30 19.92 1.48 6.37
N TYR A 31 18.98 2.25 6.93
CA TYR A 31 18.94 3.70 6.76
C TYR A 31 20.16 4.37 7.38
N ILE A 32 20.49 4.01 8.62
CA ILE A 32 21.60 4.61 9.36
C ILE A 32 22.93 4.28 8.67
N ASP A 33 23.13 3.03 8.26
CA ASP A 33 24.33 2.61 7.53
C ASP A 33 24.50 3.44 6.24
N ARG A 34 23.45 3.54 5.42
CA ARG A 34 23.49 4.35 4.19
C ARG A 34 23.70 5.84 4.45
N CYS A 35 23.06 6.38 5.48
CA CYS A 35 23.15 7.81 5.83
C CYS A 35 24.58 8.16 6.28
N LEU A 36 25.15 7.35 7.17
CA LEU A 36 26.53 7.54 7.66
C LEU A 36 27.57 7.27 6.57
N HIS A 37 27.33 6.27 5.71
CA HIS A 37 28.20 6.00 4.57
C HIS A 37 28.24 7.18 3.59
N THR A 38 27.12 7.90 3.43
CA THR A 38 27.02 9.02 2.47
C THR A 38 27.53 10.33 3.05
N TYR A 39 27.19 10.63 4.31
CA TYR A 39 27.40 11.96 4.90
C TYR A 39 28.50 11.99 5.97
N GLY A 40 28.99 10.83 6.41
CA GLY A 40 30.05 10.69 7.40
C GLY A 40 29.57 10.12 8.73
N GLU A 41 30.51 9.54 9.48
CA GLU A 41 30.26 8.84 10.76
C GLU A 41 30.41 9.76 11.99
N ASP A 42 30.47 11.08 11.81
CA ASP A 42 30.61 12.00 12.94
C ASP A 42 29.32 12.06 13.78
N LYS A 43 29.48 12.49 15.04
CA LYS A 43 28.39 12.48 16.03
C LYS A 43 27.21 13.37 15.63
N VAL A 44 27.46 14.47 14.93
CA VAL A 44 26.41 15.39 14.51
C VAL A 44 25.63 14.74 13.37
N THR A 45 26.33 14.22 12.37
CA THR A 45 25.71 13.52 11.24
C THR A 45 24.88 12.33 11.72
N LYS A 46 25.39 11.52 12.66
CA LYS A 46 24.61 10.43 13.26
C LYS A 46 23.32 10.90 13.91
N SER A 47 23.38 11.93 14.74
CA SER A 47 22.19 12.50 15.40
C SER A 47 21.16 13.02 14.38
N VAL A 48 21.64 13.65 13.30
CA VAL A 48 20.77 14.13 12.22
C VAL A 48 20.14 12.98 11.45
N CYS A 49 20.89 11.92 11.14
CA CYS A 49 20.36 10.72 10.50
C CYS A 49 19.28 10.06 11.36
N GLU A 50 19.54 9.88 12.67
CA GLU A 50 18.57 9.29 13.61
C GLU A 50 17.29 10.13 13.71
N SER A 51 17.42 11.45 13.86
CA SER A 51 16.29 12.38 13.93
C SER A 51 15.44 12.35 12.65
N GLN A 52 16.09 12.29 11.49
CA GLN A 52 15.38 12.18 10.21
C GLN A 52 14.62 10.87 10.08
N TYR A 53 15.23 9.74 10.46
CA TYR A 53 14.54 8.45 10.42
C TYR A 53 13.26 8.47 11.26
N GLN A 54 13.33 8.99 12.49
CA GLN A 54 12.16 9.12 13.37
C GLN A 54 11.06 10.01 12.76
N ALA A 55 11.45 11.10 12.11
CA ALA A 55 10.49 11.99 11.45
C ALA A 55 9.78 11.28 10.29
N ILE A 56 10.52 10.46 9.53
CA ILE A 56 9.99 9.68 8.42
C ILE A 56 9.03 8.58 8.93
N GLU A 57 9.42 7.83 9.97
CA GLU A 57 8.59 6.79 10.58
C GLU A 57 7.27 7.36 11.12
N LYS A 58 7.34 8.48 11.84
CA LYS A 58 6.14 9.18 12.31
C LYS A 58 5.26 9.61 11.13
N LYS A 59 5.87 10.07 10.04
CA LYS A 59 5.11 10.52 8.86
C LYS A 59 4.42 9.37 8.16
N GLU A 60 5.06 8.21 8.08
CA GLU A 60 4.46 6.99 7.53
C GLU A 60 3.19 6.62 8.32
N GLN A 61 3.27 6.61 9.65
CA GLN A 61 2.12 6.33 10.52
C GLN A 61 0.97 7.35 10.31
N GLU A 62 1.30 8.64 10.20
CA GLU A 62 0.30 9.68 9.90
C GLU A 62 -0.36 9.49 8.54
N VAL A 63 0.38 9.03 7.53
CA VAL A 63 -0.15 8.79 6.19
C VAL A 63 -1.05 7.55 6.18
N MET A 64 -0.62 6.45 6.80
CA MET A 64 -1.42 5.24 6.92
C MET A 64 -2.76 5.51 7.64
N ALA A 65 -2.73 6.25 8.75
CA ALA A 65 -3.96 6.63 9.47
C ALA A 65 -4.90 7.55 8.66
N GLN A 66 -4.36 8.40 7.77
CA GLN A 66 -5.15 9.24 6.89
C GLN A 66 -5.78 8.47 5.74
N VAL A 67 -5.12 7.43 5.23
CA VAL A 67 -5.67 6.52 4.22
C VAL A 67 -6.88 5.78 4.81
N ASP A 68 -6.75 5.18 5.99
CA ASP A 68 -7.87 4.54 6.70
C ASP A 68 -9.07 5.50 6.88
N SER A 69 -8.79 6.76 7.19
CA SER A 69 -9.82 7.80 7.38
C SER A 69 -10.48 8.26 6.06
N ARG A 70 -9.78 8.13 4.92
CA ARG A 70 -10.24 8.58 3.60
C ARG A 70 -10.93 7.46 2.81
N GLU A 71 -10.56 6.22 3.03
CA GLU A 71 -11.14 5.04 2.37
C GLU A 71 -12.63 4.85 2.70
N GLY A 72 -13.12 5.37 3.83
CA GLY A 72 -14.55 5.43 4.14
C GLY A 72 -15.40 6.31 3.21
N ARG A 73 -14.80 7.12 2.32
CA ARG A 73 -15.53 8.00 1.37
C ARG A 73 -15.21 7.79 -0.10
N ALA A 74 -14.21 7.00 -0.46
CA ALA A 74 -13.79 6.85 -1.86
C ALA A 74 -14.55 5.75 -2.63
N TRP A 75 -15.17 4.78 -1.95
CA TRP A 75 -15.79 3.62 -2.60
C TRP A 75 -17.30 3.74 -2.86
N LEU A 76 -17.96 4.83 -2.46
CA LEU A 76 -19.41 5.01 -2.62
C LEU A 76 -19.85 5.77 -3.87
N SER A 77 -18.93 6.06 -4.80
CA SER A 77 -19.26 6.82 -6.00
C SER A 77 -18.80 6.13 -7.27
N GLU A 78 -19.30 4.93 -7.55
CA GLU A 78 -19.45 4.49 -8.94
C GLU A 78 -20.46 3.34 -9.12
N SER A 79 -21.72 3.69 -9.42
CA SER A 79 -22.64 3.06 -10.39
C SER A 79 -24.11 3.35 -10.05
N PRO A 80 -25.03 3.51 -11.02
CA PRO A 80 -25.08 2.75 -12.27
C PRO A 80 -25.31 3.54 -13.58
N GLN A 81 -25.00 2.85 -14.67
CA GLN A 81 -25.38 3.12 -16.06
C GLN A 81 -26.75 3.82 -16.21
N SER A 82 -26.77 4.91 -16.98
CA SER A 82 -27.95 5.34 -17.73
C SER A 82 -27.54 5.54 -19.19
N GLU A 83 -27.63 4.44 -19.93
CA GLU A 83 -27.80 4.41 -21.38
C GLU A 83 -28.96 5.32 -21.81
N LYS A 84 -28.68 6.36 -22.61
CA LYS A 84 -29.54 6.91 -23.69
C LYS A 84 -28.60 7.56 -24.71
N ASP A 85 -28.30 6.86 -25.80
CA ASP A 85 -28.97 7.05 -27.10
C ASP A 85 -28.79 8.49 -27.62
N TYR A 86 -27.87 8.69 -28.57
CA TYR A 86 -28.14 9.37 -29.84
C TYR A 86 -26.97 9.17 -30.82
N ARG A 87 -27.29 8.51 -31.92
CA ARG A 87 -26.44 8.11 -33.07
C ARG A 87 -26.09 9.32 -33.97
N PRO A 88 -24.96 9.31 -34.71
CA PRO A 88 -24.55 10.43 -35.55
C PRO A 88 -25.20 10.42 -36.94
N LYS A 89 -25.37 11.61 -37.51
CA LYS A 89 -25.36 11.88 -38.95
C LYS A 89 -24.64 13.19 -39.22
#